data_AF-A0A643CE33-F1
#
_entry.id   AF-A0A643CE33-F1
#
_cell.length_a   1.000
_cell.length_b   1.000
_cell.length_c   1.000
_cell.angle_alpha   90.00
_cell.angle_beta   90.00
_cell.angle_gamma   90.00
#
_symmetry.space_group_name_H-M   'P 1'
#
loop_
_entity.id
_entity.type
_entity.pdbx_description
1 polymer ?
#
loop_
_entity_poly.entity_id
_entity_poly.type
_entity_poly.pdbx_seq_one_letter_code
_entity_poly.pdbx_strand_id
1 'polypeptide(L)'
;MKGALTEIIQLATLDSDPWVLMVADILKSFPDTGSLNLDLEEQNPNVQDILGELREKVNECEASAMLPLECQYLNKNALTTLAGPLTPPVKHFQLKRKPKSATLRAELLQKCECPPSACGSGGFMSDGQGSTTMLVDTVFEMNYATGQWTRFKKYKPMANVS
;
A
#
# COMPACT_ATOMS: atom_id res chain seq x y z
N MET A 1 -3.68 -17.38 -36.90
CA MET A 1 -4.74 -16.59 -36.24
C MET A 1 -4.46 -15.09 -36.21
N LYS A 2 -3.20 -14.62 -36.13
CA LYS A 2 -2.88 -13.18 -36.16
C LYS A 2 -3.53 -12.42 -37.33
N GLY A 3 -3.40 -12.91 -38.56
CA GLY A 3 -4.01 -12.28 -39.74
C GLY A 3 -5.54 -12.13 -39.64
N ALA A 4 -6.24 -13.16 -39.16
CA ALA A 4 -7.69 -13.09 -38.95
C ALA A 4 -8.08 -12.06 -37.88
N LEU A 5 -7.27 -11.89 -36.83
CA LEU A 5 -7.51 -10.86 -35.81
C LEU A 5 -7.28 -9.46 -36.39
N THR A 6 -6.24 -9.26 -37.19
CA THR A 6 -5.98 -8.00 -37.89
C THR A 6 -7.13 -7.64 -38.82
N GLU A 7 -7.68 -8.60 -39.56
CA GLU A 7 -8.86 -8.39 -40.42
C GLU A 7 -10.10 -7.98 -39.62
N ILE A 8 -10.39 -8.65 -38.49
CA ILE A 8 -11.52 -8.28 -37.62
C ILE A 8 -11.35 -6.86 -37.08
N ILE A 9 -10.15 -6.50 -36.63
CA ILE A 9 -9.86 -5.16 -36.11
C ILE A 9 -10.00 -4.11 -37.23
N GLN A 10 -9.52 -4.39 -38.44
CA GLN A 10 -9.73 -3.50 -39.60
C GLN A 10 -11.22 -3.29 -39.90
N LEU A 11 -12.04 -4.33 -39.86
CA LEU A 11 -13.50 -4.17 -40.02
C LEU A 11 -14.10 -3.30 -38.92
N ALA A 12 -13.63 -3.45 -37.68
CA ALA A 12 -14.09 -2.63 -36.56
C ALA A 12 -13.74 -1.14 -36.71
N THR A 13 -12.65 -0.78 -37.42
CA THR A 13 -12.33 0.63 -37.72
C THR A 13 -13.33 1.32 -38.67
N LEU A 14 -14.23 0.55 -39.29
CA LEU A 14 -15.27 1.06 -40.19
C LEU A 14 -16.66 1.10 -39.54
N ASP A 15 -16.76 0.75 -38.26
CA ASP A 15 -18.03 0.73 -37.54
C ASP A 15 -18.54 2.16 -37.27
N SER A 16 -19.85 2.29 -37.10
CA SER A 16 -20.49 3.56 -36.71
C SER A 16 -20.48 3.80 -35.20
N ASP A 17 -20.31 2.75 -34.40
CA ASP A 17 -20.30 2.85 -32.95
C ASP A 17 -18.95 3.42 -32.43
N PRO A 18 -18.96 4.54 -31.69
CA PRO A 18 -17.73 5.16 -31.19
C PRO A 18 -16.91 4.28 -30.26
N TRP A 19 -17.54 3.36 -29.51
CA TRP A 19 -16.80 2.44 -28.65
C TRP A 19 -16.06 1.39 -29.48
N VAL A 20 -16.70 0.85 -30.52
CA VAL A 20 -16.05 -0.08 -31.46
C VAL A 20 -14.84 0.58 -32.13
N LEU A 21 -14.98 1.82 -32.60
CA LEU A 21 -13.88 2.58 -33.21
C LEU A 21 -12.71 2.81 -32.24
N MET A 22 -13.00 3.24 -31.01
CA MET A 22 -11.98 3.47 -29.99
C MET A 22 -11.22 2.18 -29.62
N VAL A 23 -11.95 1.09 -29.40
CA VAL A 23 -11.35 -0.19 -29.03
C VAL A 23 -10.53 -0.76 -30.19
N ALA A 24 -10.99 -0.60 -31.44
CA ALA A 24 -10.23 -0.99 -32.62
C ALA A 24 -8.89 -0.24 -32.70
N ASP A 25 -8.89 1.07 -32.43
CA ASP A 25 -7.67 1.89 -32.43
C ASP A 25 -6.69 1.50 -31.31
N ILE A 26 -7.20 1.16 -30.12
CA ILE A 26 -6.39 0.67 -28.98
C ILE A 26 -5.76 -0.70 -29.30
N LEU A 27 -6.51 -1.60 -29.96
CA LEU A 27 -6.07 -2.98 -30.20
C LEU A 27 -5.24 -3.15 -31.48
N LYS A 28 -5.16 -2.15 -32.36
CA LYS A 28 -4.55 -2.29 -33.70
C LYS A 28 -3.11 -2.82 -33.69
N SER A 29 -2.31 -2.49 -32.67
CA SER A 29 -0.92 -2.95 -32.54
C SER A 29 -0.77 -4.28 -31.81
N PHE A 30 -1.83 -4.78 -31.16
CA PHE A 30 -1.76 -5.94 -30.27
C PHE A 30 -1.44 -7.26 -30.98
N PRO A 31 -2.05 -7.61 -32.13
CA PRO A 31 -1.74 -8.88 -32.82
C PRO A 31 -0.25 -9.04 -33.20
N ASP A 32 0.42 -7.91 -33.48
CA ASP A 32 1.80 -7.88 -33.96
C ASP A 32 2.80 -7.72 -32.81
N THR A 33 2.57 -6.76 -31.92
CA THR A 33 3.52 -6.37 -30.86
C THR A 33 3.24 -7.01 -29.51
N GLY A 34 2.02 -7.53 -29.29
CA GLY A 34 1.55 -7.95 -27.96
C GLY A 34 1.29 -6.79 -26.99
N SER A 35 1.38 -5.54 -27.46
CA SER A 35 1.13 -4.33 -26.68
C SER A 35 -0.04 -3.55 -27.26
N LEU A 36 -0.71 -2.76 -26.42
CA LEU A 36 -1.78 -1.87 -26.85
C LEU A 36 -1.22 -0.62 -27.53
N ASN A 37 -2.03 0.03 -28.37
CA ASN A 37 -1.71 1.33 -28.91
C ASN A 37 -1.96 2.41 -27.85
N LEU A 38 -0.96 3.26 -27.63
CA LEU A 38 -1.05 4.42 -26.73
C LEU A 38 -1.14 5.74 -27.51
N ASP A 39 -0.86 5.72 -28.81
CA ASP A 39 -0.93 6.88 -29.70
C ASP A 39 -2.36 7.01 -30.24
N LEU A 40 -3.25 7.57 -29.41
CA LEU A 40 -4.69 7.71 -29.68
C LEU A 40 -5.08 9.15 -30.07
N GLU A 41 -4.13 10.09 -30.05
CA GLU A 41 -4.39 11.51 -30.28
C GLU A 41 -4.62 11.84 -31.77
N GLU A 42 -4.02 11.10 -32.72
CA GLU A 42 -3.96 11.52 -34.14
C GLU A 42 -5.33 11.64 -34.82
N GLN A 43 -6.30 10.79 -34.46
CA GLN A 43 -7.59 10.71 -35.15
C GLN A 43 -8.79 10.99 -34.25
N ASN A 44 -8.55 11.38 -32.99
CA ASN A 44 -9.63 11.50 -32.02
C ASN A 44 -9.57 12.85 -31.27
N PRO A 45 -10.41 13.84 -31.66
CA PRO A 45 -10.43 15.15 -31.00
C PRO A 45 -10.79 15.05 -29.52
N ASN A 46 -11.65 14.09 -29.13
CA ASN A 46 -12.02 13.92 -27.73
C ASN A 46 -10.80 13.51 -26.88
N VAL A 47 -9.90 12.69 -27.43
CA VAL A 47 -8.66 12.29 -26.73
C VAL A 47 -7.70 13.46 -26.64
N GLN A 48 -7.58 14.27 -27.70
CA GLN A 48 -6.74 15.48 -27.68
C GLN A 48 -7.19 16.45 -26.59
N ASP A 49 -8.49 16.72 -26.50
CA ASP A 49 -9.06 17.62 -25.48
C ASP A 49 -8.81 17.08 -24.07
N ILE A 50 -9.14 15.81 -23.82
CA ILE A 50 -8.96 15.17 -22.51
C ILE A 50 -7.48 15.18 -22.10
N LEU A 51 -6.56 14.78 -22.99
CA LEU A 51 -5.14 14.75 -22.67
C LEU A 51 -4.55 16.15 -22.54
N GLY A 52 -5.02 17.13 -23.30
CA GLY A 52 -4.64 18.53 -23.15
C GLY A 52 -4.95 19.06 -21.75
N GLU A 53 -6.20 18.91 -21.31
CA GLU A 53 -6.63 19.34 -19.98
C GLU A 53 -5.89 18.58 -18.86
N LEU A 54 -5.76 17.26 -18.97
CA LEU A 54 -5.09 16.45 -17.97
C LEU A 54 -3.60 16.76 -17.86
N ARG A 55 -2.90 16.99 -18.99
CA ARG A 55 -1.48 17.39 -18.97
C ARG A 55 -1.29 18.70 -18.22
N GLU A 56 -2.17 19.68 -18.42
CA GLU A 56 -2.14 20.95 -17.68
C GLU A 56 -2.33 20.71 -16.17
N LYS A 57 -3.40 20.00 -15.79
CA LYS A 57 -3.70 19.76 -14.36
C LYS A 57 -2.64 18.92 -13.64
N VAL A 58 -2.06 17.93 -14.31
CA VAL A 58 -0.99 17.09 -13.75
C VAL A 58 0.25 17.94 -13.45
N ASN A 59 0.62 18.85 -14.36
CA ASN A 59 1.76 19.74 -14.16
C ASN A 59 1.55 20.72 -13.00
N GLU A 60 0.32 21.20 -12.77
CA GLU A 60 0.01 22.08 -11.64
C GLU A 60 0.12 21.38 -10.28
N CYS A 61 -0.09 20.06 -10.23
CA CYS A 61 -0.17 19.28 -9.00
C CYS A 61 1.16 18.65 -8.56
N GLU A 62 2.28 18.89 -9.28
CA GLU A 62 3.57 18.23 -9.07
C GLU A 62 4.09 18.34 -7.62
N ALA A 63 3.83 19.46 -6.94
CA ALA A 63 4.30 19.71 -5.57
C ALA A 63 3.66 18.81 -4.49
N SER A 64 2.56 18.13 -4.79
CA SER A 64 1.83 17.24 -3.86
C SER A 64 1.52 15.87 -4.47
N ALA A 65 2.31 15.45 -5.47
CA ALA A 65 2.09 14.21 -6.18
C ALA A 65 2.12 13.01 -5.22
N MET A 66 1.02 12.25 -5.21
CA MET A 66 0.98 10.96 -4.55
C MET A 66 1.90 9.99 -5.29
N LEU A 67 2.70 9.23 -4.54
CA LEU A 67 3.56 8.22 -5.13
C LEU A 67 2.75 6.97 -5.52
N PRO A 68 3.17 6.25 -6.57
CA PRO A 68 2.63 4.95 -6.91
C PRO A 68 2.69 3.95 -5.74
N LEU A 69 1.78 2.97 -5.73
CA LEU A 69 1.63 2.04 -4.59
C LEU A 69 2.83 1.12 -4.42
N GLU A 70 3.51 0.78 -5.51
CA GLU A 70 4.73 -0.03 -5.52
C GLU A 70 5.86 0.62 -4.72
N CYS A 71 5.88 1.95 -4.57
CA CYS A 71 6.90 2.67 -3.82
C CYS A 71 6.97 2.27 -2.34
N GLN A 72 5.89 1.73 -1.76
CA GLN A 72 5.87 1.25 -0.37
C GLN A 72 6.74 0.01 -0.15
N TYR A 73 7.03 -0.72 -1.21
CA TYR A 73 7.76 -1.98 -1.18
C TYR A 73 9.20 -1.85 -1.66
N LEU A 74 9.59 -0.66 -2.14
CA LEU A 74 10.93 -0.40 -2.63
C LEU A 74 11.87 -0.05 -1.48
N ASN A 75 13.12 -0.51 -1.58
CA ASN A 75 14.18 0.00 -0.73
C ASN A 75 14.49 1.47 -1.09
N LYS A 76 15.19 2.17 -0.19
CA LYS A 76 15.50 3.60 -0.35
C LYS A 76 16.19 3.94 -1.68
N ASN A 77 17.11 3.10 -2.13
CA ASN A 77 17.88 3.36 -3.35
C ASN A 77 16.99 3.21 -4.59
N ALA A 78 16.26 2.10 -4.69
CA ALA A 78 15.33 1.85 -5.79
C ALA A 78 14.22 2.91 -5.84
N LEU A 79 13.68 3.32 -4.69
CA LEU A 79 12.70 4.39 -4.60
C LEU A 79 13.25 5.73 -5.09
N THR A 80 14.48 6.07 -4.71
CA THR A 80 15.14 7.31 -5.15
C THR A 80 15.43 7.27 -6.65
N THR A 81 15.77 6.12 -7.21
CA THR A 81 15.95 5.96 -8.66
C THR A 81 14.65 6.11 -9.44
N LEU A 82 13.53 5.60 -8.91
CA LEU A 82 12.23 5.63 -9.59
C LEU A 82 11.52 6.98 -9.46
N ALA A 83 11.41 7.50 -8.24
CA ALA A 83 10.60 8.67 -7.89
C ALA A 83 11.43 9.92 -7.54
N GLY A 84 12.76 9.83 -7.64
CA GLY A 84 13.67 10.90 -7.23
C GLY A 84 13.79 11.05 -5.71
N PRO A 85 14.53 12.09 -5.25
CA PRO A 85 14.65 12.39 -3.83
C PRO A 85 13.30 12.77 -3.21
N LEU A 86 12.91 12.07 -2.14
CA LEU A 86 11.67 12.39 -1.43
C LEU A 86 11.77 13.72 -0.70
N THR A 87 10.71 14.53 -0.81
CA THR A 87 10.58 15.76 -0.05
C THR A 87 10.47 15.45 1.45
N PRO A 88 11.25 16.13 2.30
CA PRO A 88 11.16 15.91 3.74
C PRO A 88 9.80 16.40 4.25
N PRO A 89 9.20 15.73 5.24
CA PRO A 89 7.92 16.15 5.82
C PRO A 89 7.96 17.59 6.33
N VAL A 90 6.89 18.35 6.08
CA VAL A 90 6.77 19.75 6.53
C VAL A 90 6.73 19.80 8.05
N LYS A 91 7.63 20.59 8.64
CA LYS A 91 7.74 20.76 10.08
C LYS A 91 6.73 21.79 10.59
N HIS A 92 5.52 21.36 10.88
CA HIS A 92 4.44 22.24 11.37
C HIS A 92 4.67 22.78 12.79
N PHE A 93 5.42 22.06 13.64
CA PHE A 93 5.73 22.48 15.01
C PHE A 93 7.01 21.82 15.51
N GLN A 94 7.50 22.29 16.67
CA GLN A 94 8.64 21.69 17.37
C GLN A 94 8.16 20.82 18.54
N LEU A 95 8.50 19.53 18.52
CA LEU A 95 8.28 18.65 19.66
C LEU A 95 9.22 19.05 20.82
N LYS A 96 8.63 19.28 22.00
CA LYS A 96 9.38 19.57 23.24
C LYS A 96 9.94 18.32 23.91
N ARG A 97 9.26 17.18 23.78
CA ARG A 97 9.62 15.87 24.36
C ARG A 97 9.23 14.77 23.37
N LYS A 98 9.91 13.62 23.45
CA LYS A 98 9.56 12.43 22.65
C LYS A 98 8.16 11.91 23.06
N PRO A 99 7.38 11.34 22.12
CA PRO A 99 6.09 10.75 22.43
C PRO A 99 6.23 9.46 23.25
N LYS A 100 5.13 9.01 23.86
CA LYS A 100 5.08 7.78 24.69
C LYS A 100 5.53 6.51 23.94
N SER A 101 5.38 6.49 22.62
CA SER A 101 5.84 5.38 21.77
C SER A 101 7.36 5.19 21.82
N ALA A 102 8.13 6.23 22.13
CA ALA A 102 9.59 6.12 22.30
C ALA A 102 9.95 5.29 23.54
N THR A 103 9.28 5.54 24.67
CA THR A 103 9.46 4.74 25.91
C THR A 103 9.01 3.30 25.67
N LEU A 104 7.84 3.12 25.05
CA LEU A 104 7.32 1.79 24.71
C LEU A 104 8.29 0.98 23.84
N ARG A 105 8.88 1.61 22.81
CA ARG A 105 9.88 0.94 21.95
C ARG A 105 11.12 0.51 22.74
N ALA A 106 11.59 1.33 23.69
CA ALA A 106 12.75 1.00 24.52
C ALA A 106 12.46 -0.19 25.44
N GLU A 107 11.29 -0.23 26.08
CA GLU A 107 10.86 -1.36 26.91
C GLU A 107 10.77 -2.67 26.11
N LEU A 108 10.23 -2.61 24.88
CA LEU A 108 10.15 -3.77 24.00
C LEU A 108 11.54 -4.28 23.58
N LEU A 109 12.47 -3.39 23.24
CA LEU A 109 13.84 -3.77 22.89
C LEU A 109 14.57 -4.42 24.08
N GLN A 110 14.51 -3.81 25.26
CA GLN A 110 15.11 -4.38 26.48
C GLN A 110 14.53 -5.76 26.81
N LYS A 111 13.22 -5.94 26.63
CA LYS A 111 12.55 -7.23 26.87
C LYS A 111 12.95 -8.29 25.85
N CYS A 112 13.28 -7.92 24.62
CA CYS A 112 13.80 -8.83 23.59
C CYS A 112 15.28 -9.17 23.81
N GLU A 113 16.06 -8.26 24.40
CA GLU A 113 17.47 -8.46 24.72
C GLU A 113 17.69 -9.29 26.00
N CYS A 114 16.68 -9.39 26.88
CA CYS A 114 16.73 -10.28 28.04
C CYS A 114 16.86 -11.75 27.58
N PRO A 115 17.97 -12.45 27.88
CA PRO A 115 18.14 -13.85 27.52
C PRO A 115 17.10 -14.71 28.25
N PRO A 116 16.59 -15.79 27.63
CA PRO A 116 15.58 -16.66 28.24
C PRO A 116 16.03 -17.29 29.57
N SER A 117 17.33 -17.32 29.86
CA SER A 117 17.91 -17.78 31.12
C SER A 117 17.78 -16.79 32.30
N ALA A 118 17.45 -15.52 32.06
CA ALA A 118 17.26 -14.50 33.10
C ALA A 118 15.77 -14.24 33.43
N CYS A 119 14.83 -14.85 32.72
CA CYS A 119 13.41 -14.88 33.11
C CYS A 119 13.12 -15.95 34.19
N GLY A 120 14.15 -16.34 34.96
CA GLY A 120 14.03 -17.15 36.14
C GLY A 120 13.79 -16.28 37.37
N SER A 121 12.78 -16.63 38.16
CA SER A 121 12.59 -16.22 39.57
C SER A 121 12.27 -14.75 39.86
N GLY A 122 11.11 -14.27 39.38
CA GLY A 122 10.36 -13.20 40.06
C GLY A 122 9.18 -13.82 40.81
N GLY A 123 9.29 -13.91 42.13
CA GLY A 123 8.50 -14.78 43.03
C GLY A 123 6.99 -14.88 42.78
N PHE A 124 6.53 -16.10 42.48
CA PHE A 124 5.20 -16.55 42.84
C PHE A 124 5.27 -17.02 44.30
N MET A 125 4.56 -16.33 45.19
CA MET A 125 4.20 -16.90 46.49
C MET A 125 3.41 -18.18 46.21
N SER A 126 3.94 -19.28 46.74
CA SER A 126 3.30 -20.60 46.72
C SER A 126 2.13 -20.56 47.69
N ASP A 127 0.93 -20.30 47.16
CA ASP A 127 -0.31 -20.84 47.73
C ASP A 127 -0.94 -21.76 46.69
N GLY A 128 -1.15 -23.01 47.10
CA GLY A 128 -1.56 -24.10 46.23
C GLY A 128 -2.95 -23.89 45.63
N GLN A 129 -2.98 -23.53 44.35
CA GLN A 129 -3.99 -23.93 43.37
C GLN A 129 -3.41 -23.69 41.96
N GLY A 130 -3.52 -24.69 41.09
CA GLY A 130 -2.80 -24.75 39.81
C GLY A 130 -2.86 -23.46 38.99
N SER A 131 -1.71 -22.82 38.81
CA SER A 131 -1.55 -21.67 37.92
C SER A 131 -1.50 -22.14 36.47
N THR A 132 -2.65 -22.16 35.80
CA THR A 132 -2.71 -22.39 34.36
C THR A 132 -2.05 -21.21 33.64
N THR A 133 -0.94 -21.46 32.95
CA THR A 133 -0.25 -20.44 32.16
C THR A 133 -1.11 -20.06 30.95
N MET A 134 -1.57 -18.81 30.89
CA MET A 134 -2.45 -18.30 29.81
C MET A 134 -1.66 -17.32 28.92
N LEU A 135 -1.85 -17.43 27.60
CA LEU A 135 -1.42 -16.41 26.64
C LEU A 135 -2.39 -15.22 26.71
N VAL A 136 -1.86 -14.01 26.86
CA VAL A 136 -2.65 -12.77 26.90
C VAL A 136 -2.36 -11.93 25.67
N ASP A 137 -3.27 -11.95 24.70
CA ASP A 137 -3.24 -11.06 23.54
C ASP A 137 -3.94 -9.73 23.92
N THR A 138 -3.22 -8.61 23.82
CA THR A 138 -3.83 -7.27 23.94
C THR A 138 -4.15 -6.76 22.53
N VAL A 139 -5.43 -6.55 22.24
CA VAL A 139 -5.92 -6.04 20.96
C VAL A 139 -6.42 -4.61 21.15
N PHE A 140 -6.06 -3.74 20.21
CA PHE A 140 -6.57 -2.37 20.12
C PHE A 140 -7.44 -2.27 18.88
N GLU A 141 -8.71 -1.96 19.06
CA GLU A 141 -9.67 -1.80 17.97
C GLU A 141 -10.17 -0.35 17.95
N MET A 142 -10.11 0.28 16.78
CA MET A 142 -10.63 1.62 16.56
C MET A 142 -11.99 1.54 15.89
N ASN A 143 -12.99 2.17 16.48
CA ASN A 143 -14.27 2.39 15.82
C ASN A 143 -14.11 3.50 14.78
N TYR A 144 -14.22 3.17 13.49
CA TYR A 144 -14.01 4.12 12.40
C TYR A 144 -15.11 5.18 12.25
N ALA A 145 -16.30 4.97 12.84
CA ALA A 145 -17.40 5.94 12.81
C ALA A 145 -17.30 6.98 13.95
N THR A 146 -16.75 6.60 15.11
CA THR A 146 -16.68 7.47 16.30
C THR A 146 -15.27 7.91 16.67
N GLY A 147 -14.23 7.29 16.08
CA GLY A 147 -12.82 7.51 16.41
C GLY A 147 -12.41 6.99 17.80
N GLN A 148 -13.31 6.28 18.50
CA GLN A 148 -13.01 5.73 19.82
C GLN A 148 -12.12 4.48 19.72
N TRP A 149 -11.12 4.44 20.59
CA TRP A 149 -10.22 3.30 20.76
C TRP A 149 -10.66 2.43 21.91
N THR A 150 -10.79 1.13 21.68
CA THR A 150 -11.12 0.16 22.72
C THR A 150 -10.01 -0.86 22.86
N ARG A 151 -9.62 -1.14 24.11
CA ARG A 151 -8.59 -2.11 24.45
C ARG A 151 -9.24 -3.37 24.99
N PHE A 152 -8.96 -4.51 24.36
CA PHE A 152 -9.43 -5.81 24.79
C PHE A 152 -8.25 -6.71 25.18
N LYS A 153 -8.47 -7.57 26.17
CA LYS A 153 -7.54 -8.64 26.55
C LYS A 153 -8.20 -9.98 26.22
N LYS A 154 -7.58 -10.75 25.33
CA LYS A 154 -8.02 -12.11 25.01
C LYS A 154 -7.09 -13.10 25.69
N TYR A 155 -7.66 -13.96 26.51
CA TYR A 155 -6.94 -15.02 27.21
C TYR A 155 -7.09 -16.32 26.44
N LYS A 156 -5.98 -16.98 26.11
CA LYS A 156 -5.97 -18.29 25.46
C LYS A 156 -5.19 -19.28 26.35
N PRO A 157 -5.71 -20.50 26.60
CA PRO A 157 -4.93 -21.53 27.27
C PRO A 157 -3.69 -21.85 26.43
N MET A 158 -2.51 -21.91 27.04
CA MET A 158 -1.37 -22.56 26.38
C MET A 158 -1.65 -24.07 26.43
N ALA A 159 -1.96 -24.67 25.28
CA ALA A 159 -2.00 -26.12 25.19
C ALA A 159 -0.58 -26.61 25.52
N ASN A 160 -0.44 -27.39 26.59
CA ASN A 160 0.80 -28.13 26.84
C ASN A 160 0.98 -29.07 25.65
N VAL A 161 1.89 -28.71 24.74
CA VAL A 161 2.41 -29.65 23.76
C VAL A 161 3.22 -30.66 24.58
N SER A 162 2.62 -31.83 24.81
CA SER A 162 3.35 -33.04 25.22
C SER A 162 3.88 -33.74 23.99
#